data_AF-A0A944PFL7-F1
#
_entry.id   AF-A0A944PFL7-F1
#
_cell.length_a   1.000
_cell.length_b   1.000
_cell.length_c   1.000
_cell.angle_alpha   90.00
_cell.angle_beta   90.00
_cell.angle_gamma   90.00
#
_symmetry.space_group_name_H-M   'P 1'
#
loop_
_entity.id
_entity.type
_entity.pdbx_description
1 polymer ?
#
loop_
_entity_poly.entity_id
_entity_poly.type
_entity_poly.pdbx_seq_one_letter_code
_entity_poly.pdbx_strand_id
1 'polypeptide(L)'
;MARGGDLQVGAKCSGDDARQAYALFLRAQAAEAGMGAREISNHFARAVQVEGTKKAPDGGAPGVPLSSMKFSKSHIDRLFKGQALPAPPWPFTRQFLTITNRAAGLSAEQHQERLTEARQLVQSLGEKARTRQPEARSGRGSADQDGDTVAALRLEVDLERARHTETRLRYALRDAQFLMATLWSIISALRDIISSHDALYAGVHHGEADPRKLARIQDETQQALVHKQVAHEEADRTVGRVRSLETLWEQARTDVHRLSLHPDAHDLKFSAASDPGPPPLVVPQDLLAQPALNDIAAALGRARTLNSQEELTAAELERALKPVGPLQGEDKMAILVAATRLPDGDNRLSALRTLRRGWPLHAETQQVLSSFQPQADAWW
;
A
#
# COMPACT_ATOMS: atom_id res chain seq x y z
N MET A 1 -41.19 -0.81 53.05
CA MET A 1 -39.74 -0.99 52.82
C MET A 1 -39.54 -1.68 51.50
N ALA A 2 -38.52 -1.22 50.78
CA ALA A 2 -38.27 -1.45 49.36
C ALA A 2 -37.47 -2.73 49.05
N ARG A 3 -37.29 -2.94 47.74
CA ARG A 3 -36.30 -3.75 47.00
C ARG A 3 -36.70 -5.22 46.79
N GLY A 4 -36.71 -5.76 45.57
CA GLY A 4 -36.14 -5.31 44.30
C GLY A 4 -35.42 -6.49 43.66
N GLY A 5 -35.67 -6.76 42.37
CA GLY A 5 -34.95 -7.80 41.66
C GLY A 5 -35.62 -8.30 40.39
N ASP A 6 -36.07 -7.39 39.53
CA ASP A 6 -36.26 -7.68 38.11
C ASP A 6 -34.91 -8.08 37.51
N LEU A 7 -34.76 -9.34 37.11
CA LEU A 7 -33.69 -9.77 36.20
C LEU A 7 -34.28 -9.89 34.80
N GLN A 8 -34.25 -8.75 34.11
CA GLN A 8 -34.24 -8.68 32.67
C GLN A 8 -33.09 -9.55 32.13
N VAL A 9 -33.41 -10.62 31.42
CA VAL A 9 -32.51 -11.18 30.41
C VAL A 9 -33.03 -10.70 29.06
N GLY A 10 -32.59 -9.50 28.69
CA GLY A 10 -32.79 -8.96 27.35
C GLY A 10 -32.03 -9.84 26.35
N ALA A 11 -32.76 -10.63 25.58
CA ALA A 11 -32.25 -11.31 24.40
C ALA A 11 -31.84 -10.25 23.34
N LYS A 12 -30.57 -9.85 23.37
CA LYS A 12 -29.88 -9.21 22.24
C LYS A 12 -29.70 -10.25 21.13
N CYS A 13 -30.76 -10.52 20.37
CA CYS A 13 -30.69 -11.30 19.13
C CYS A 13 -31.32 -10.46 18.01
N SER A 14 -30.54 -9.99 17.04
CA SER A 14 -31.12 -9.67 15.72
C SER A 14 -30.10 -9.32 14.62
N GLY A 15 -28.87 -8.91 14.95
CA GLY A 15 -27.87 -8.52 13.94
C GLY A 15 -27.05 -9.68 13.36
N ASP A 16 -26.66 -10.63 14.21
CA ASP A 16 -25.83 -11.76 13.80
C ASP A 16 -26.65 -12.88 13.13
N ASP A 17 -27.94 -13.02 13.48
CA ASP A 17 -28.79 -14.12 13.01
C ASP A 17 -29.02 -14.13 11.49
N ALA A 18 -29.20 -12.97 10.85
CA ALA A 18 -29.46 -12.92 9.40
C ALA A 18 -28.20 -13.18 8.56
N ARG A 19 -27.04 -12.71 9.03
CA ARG A 19 -25.74 -12.98 8.39
C ARG A 19 -25.33 -14.43 8.60
N GLN A 20 -25.57 -14.95 9.79
CA GLN A 20 -25.33 -16.35 10.10
C GLN A 20 -26.26 -17.26 9.29
N ALA A 21 -27.55 -16.92 9.16
CA ALA A 21 -28.50 -17.67 8.33
C ALA A 21 -28.07 -17.70 6.86
N TYR A 22 -27.66 -16.55 6.30
CA TYR A 22 -27.16 -16.49 4.93
C TYR A 22 -25.84 -17.27 4.75
N ALA A 23 -24.92 -17.20 5.72
CA ALA A 23 -23.68 -17.96 5.70
C ALA A 23 -23.90 -19.48 5.78
N LEU A 24 -24.85 -19.92 6.61
CA LEU A 24 -25.28 -21.31 6.71
C LEU A 24 -25.92 -21.80 5.41
N PHE A 25 -26.78 -20.98 4.80
CA PHE A 25 -27.36 -21.26 3.49
C PHE A 25 -26.27 -21.49 2.44
N LEU A 26 -25.31 -20.57 2.30
CA LEU A 26 -24.22 -20.74 1.33
C LEU A 26 -23.36 -21.98 1.59
N ARG A 27 -23.11 -22.32 2.86
CA ARG A 27 -22.38 -23.55 3.22
C ARG A 27 -23.15 -24.81 2.84
N ALA A 28 -24.46 -24.84 3.08
CA ALA A 28 -25.30 -25.98 2.71
C ALA A 28 -25.29 -26.20 1.19
N GLN A 29 -25.42 -25.13 0.40
CA GLN A 29 -25.35 -25.17 -1.06
C GLN A 29 -23.99 -25.66 -1.58
N ALA A 30 -22.90 -25.21 -0.96
CA ALA A 30 -21.55 -25.65 -1.31
C ALA A 30 -21.30 -27.13 -0.94
N ALA A 31 -21.78 -27.56 0.24
CA ALA A 31 -21.66 -28.93 0.71
C ALA A 31 -22.44 -29.91 -0.17
N GLU A 32 -23.66 -29.56 -0.57
CA GLU A 32 -24.49 -30.37 -1.47
C GLU A 32 -23.89 -30.48 -2.87
N ALA A 33 -23.20 -29.44 -3.33
CA ALA A 33 -22.43 -29.47 -4.58
C ALA A 33 -21.09 -30.22 -4.46
N GLY A 34 -20.69 -30.65 -3.25
CA GLY A 34 -19.38 -31.24 -3.00
C GLY A 34 -18.21 -30.28 -3.23
N MET A 35 -18.44 -28.96 -3.15
CA MET A 35 -17.47 -27.94 -3.56
C MET A 35 -16.88 -27.19 -2.36
N GLY A 36 -15.54 -27.12 -2.31
CA GLY A 36 -14.81 -26.25 -1.39
C GLY A 36 -14.69 -24.81 -1.89
N ALA A 37 -14.36 -23.87 -0.99
CA ALA A 37 -14.17 -22.45 -1.33
C ALA A 37 -13.14 -22.22 -2.47
N ARG A 38 -12.13 -23.09 -2.59
CA ARG A 38 -11.13 -23.06 -3.67
C ARG A 38 -11.73 -23.42 -5.02
N GLU A 39 -12.58 -24.43 -5.07
CA GLU A 39 -13.22 -24.90 -6.32
C GLU A 39 -14.23 -23.88 -6.81
N ILE A 40 -15.04 -23.32 -5.90
CA ILE A 40 -15.98 -22.26 -6.22
C ILE A 40 -15.23 -21.05 -6.80
N SER A 41 -14.13 -20.62 -6.18
CA SER A 41 -13.28 -19.52 -6.69
C SER A 41 -12.75 -19.80 -8.11
N ASN A 42 -12.31 -21.03 -8.38
CA ASN A 42 -11.85 -21.46 -9.71
C ASN A 42 -12.99 -21.44 -10.75
N HIS A 43 -14.20 -21.84 -10.36
CA HIS A 43 -15.38 -21.78 -11.24
C HIS A 43 -15.80 -20.34 -11.56
N PHE A 44 -15.70 -19.42 -10.59
CA PHE A 44 -15.87 -17.99 -10.86
C PHE A 44 -14.81 -17.46 -11.84
N ALA A 45 -13.53 -17.81 -11.66
CA ALA A 45 -12.46 -17.41 -12.57
C ALA A 45 -12.70 -17.91 -14.01
N ARG A 46 -13.16 -19.17 -14.16
CA ARG A 46 -13.53 -19.73 -15.48
C ARG A 46 -14.75 -19.02 -16.08
N ALA A 47 -15.77 -18.70 -15.28
CA ALA A 47 -16.95 -17.98 -15.75
C ALA A 47 -16.61 -16.57 -16.26
N VAL A 48 -15.69 -15.86 -15.58
CA VAL A 48 -15.16 -14.55 -16.01
C VAL A 48 -14.39 -14.66 -17.33
N GLN A 49 -13.58 -15.71 -17.52
CA GLN A 49 -12.87 -15.95 -18.80
C GLN A 49 -13.83 -16.25 -19.96
N VAL A 50 -14.92 -16.96 -19.71
CA VAL A 50 -15.96 -17.24 -20.73
C VAL A 50 -16.78 -16.00 -21.05
N GLU A 51 -17.03 -15.11 -20.07
CA GLU A 51 -17.68 -13.82 -20.30
C GLU A 51 -16.77 -12.88 -21.12
N GLY A 52 -15.47 -12.85 -20.84
CA GLY A 52 -14.49 -12.05 -21.60
C GLY A 52 -14.24 -12.52 -23.04
N THR A 53 -14.64 -13.75 -23.40
CA THR A 53 -14.51 -14.30 -24.76
C THR A 53 -15.81 -14.22 -25.57
N LYS A 54 -16.95 -13.94 -24.95
CA LYS A 54 -18.20 -13.66 -25.65
C LYS A 54 -18.30 -12.16 -25.93
N LYS A 55 -18.03 -11.75 -27.17
CA LYS A 55 -18.51 -10.45 -27.69
C LYS A 55 -20.01 -10.38 -27.42
N ALA A 56 -20.45 -9.34 -26.72
CA ALA A 56 -21.84 -9.12 -26.40
C ALA A 56 -22.69 -9.18 -27.69
N PRO A 57 -23.70 -10.07 -27.79
CA PRO A 57 -24.76 -9.86 -28.76
C PRO A 57 -25.56 -8.65 -28.30
N ASP A 58 -25.81 -7.72 -29.22
CA ASP A 58 -26.59 -6.50 -29.00
C ASP A 58 -27.90 -6.78 -28.25
N GLY A 59 -28.13 -6.05 -27.15
CA GLY A 59 -29.48 -5.85 -26.61
C GLY A 59 -29.83 -6.42 -25.24
N GLY A 60 -28.92 -7.04 -24.49
CA GLY A 60 -29.17 -7.45 -23.10
C GLY A 60 -28.71 -6.41 -22.08
N ALA A 61 -29.60 -5.93 -21.20
CA ALA A 61 -29.31 -4.91 -20.19
C ALA A 61 -28.00 -5.20 -19.40
N PRO A 62 -27.15 -4.19 -19.13
CA PRO A 62 -25.84 -4.40 -18.54
C PRO A 62 -25.97 -4.81 -17.07
N GLY A 63 -25.90 -6.11 -16.81
CA GLY A 63 -25.60 -6.61 -15.47
C GLY A 63 -24.19 -6.20 -15.07
N VAL A 64 -23.97 -6.02 -13.76
CA VAL A 64 -22.63 -5.76 -13.19
C VAL A 64 -21.65 -6.83 -13.71
N PRO A 65 -20.54 -6.47 -14.39
CA PRO A 65 -19.61 -7.44 -14.98
C PRO A 65 -19.08 -8.40 -13.90
N LEU A 66 -19.02 -9.71 -14.16
CA LEU A 66 -18.52 -10.68 -13.16
C LEU A 66 -17.06 -10.38 -12.77
N SER A 67 -16.29 -9.73 -13.65
CA SER A 67 -14.92 -9.25 -13.42
C SER A 67 -14.81 -8.20 -12.30
N SER A 68 -15.91 -7.53 -11.96
CA SER A 68 -15.93 -6.52 -10.89
C SER A 68 -16.23 -7.11 -9.50
N MET A 69 -16.59 -8.40 -9.44
CA MET A 69 -16.97 -9.07 -8.20
C MET A 69 -15.76 -9.66 -7.46
N LYS A 70 -15.76 -9.60 -6.12
CA LYS A 70 -14.75 -10.27 -5.30
C LYS A 70 -15.12 -11.75 -5.18
N PHE A 71 -14.31 -12.66 -5.71
CA PHE A 71 -14.55 -14.12 -5.63
C PHE A 71 -13.31 -14.92 -5.23
N SER A 72 -12.32 -14.30 -4.57
CA SER A 72 -11.14 -15.00 -4.06
C SER A 72 -11.53 -16.05 -3.00
N LYS A 73 -10.72 -17.11 -2.86
CA LYS A 73 -10.91 -18.13 -1.81
C LYS A 73 -11.13 -17.51 -0.42
N SER A 74 -10.29 -16.53 -0.05
CA SER A 74 -10.40 -15.83 1.25
C SER A 74 -11.72 -15.07 1.39
N HIS A 75 -12.26 -14.51 0.31
CA HIS A 75 -13.56 -13.85 0.34
C HIS A 75 -14.71 -14.84 0.57
N ILE A 76 -14.68 -15.99 -0.12
CA ILE A 76 -15.68 -17.06 0.04
C ILE A 76 -15.61 -17.66 1.45
N ASP A 77 -14.41 -17.87 2.00
CA ASP A 77 -14.23 -18.35 3.38
C ASP A 77 -14.80 -17.36 4.41
N ARG A 78 -14.68 -16.04 4.18
CA ARG A 78 -15.30 -15.02 5.04
C ARG A 78 -16.82 -15.00 4.92
N LEU A 79 -17.36 -15.23 3.72
CA LEU A 79 -18.82 -15.35 3.49
C LEU A 79 -19.38 -16.56 4.24
N PHE A 80 -18.72 -17.72 4.15
CA PHE A 80 -19.08 -18.89 4.93
C PHE A 80 -19.02 -18.62 6.42
N LYS A 81 -18.13 -17.76 6.92
CA LYS A 81 -18.05 -17.41 8.35
C LYS A 81 -19.04 -16.32 8.79
N GLY A 82 -19.85 -15.77 7.88
CA GLY A 82 -20.73 -14.63 8.18
C GLY A 82 -19.97 -13.32 8.46
N GLN A 83 -18.68 -13.28 8.17
CA GLN A 83 -17.74 -12.19 8.49
C GLN A 83 -17.43 -11.28 7.30
N ALA A 84 -17.97 -11.55 6.11
CA ALA A 84 -17.72 -10.72 4.94
C ALA A 84 -18.46 -9.37 5.07
N LEU A 85 -17.69 -8.28 5.07
CA LEU A 85 -18.15 -6.91 4.91
C LEU A 85 -17.56 -6.34 3.60
N PRO A 86 -18.35 -5.62 2.77
CA PRO A 86 -19.80 -5.44 2.85
C PRO A 86 -20.60 -6.71 2.49
N ALA A 87 -21.93 -6.65 2.66
CA ALA A 87 -22.83 -7.74 2.26
C ALA A 87 -22.65 -8.07 0.76
N PRO A 88 -22.66 -9.35 0.37
CA PRO A 88 -22.41 -9.73 -1.01
C PRO A 88 -23.52 -9.17 -1.93
N PRO A 89 -23.15 -8.61 -3.09
CA PRO A 89 -24.13 -8.06 -4.03
C PRO A 89 -24.96 -9.21 -4.63
N TRP A 90 -26.25 -8.98 -4.87
CA TRP A 90 -27.17 -10.00 -5.44
C TRP A 90 -26.63 -10.74 -6.68
N PRO A 91 -25.96 -10.07 -7.64
CA PRO A 91 -25.30 -10.74 -8.76
C PRO A 91 -24.29 -11.84 -8.35
N PHE A 92 -23.55 -11.64 -7.26
CA PHE A 92 -22.63 -12.65 -6.74
C PHE A 92 -23.39 -13.89 -6.25
N THR A 93 -24.47 -13.69 -5.48
CA THR A 93 -25.30 -14.79 -4.95
C THR A 93 -25.94 -15.60 -6.08
N ARG A 94 -26.44 -14.92 -7.11
CA ARG A 94 -27.02 -15.58 -8.29
C ARG A 94 -25.98 -16.44 -9.04
N GLN A 95 -24.78 -15.91 -9.24
CA GLN A 95 -23.71 -16.65 -9.91
C GLN A 95 -23.22 -17.82 -9.07
N PHE A 96 -23.09 -17.63 -7.74
CA PHE A 96 -22.75 -18.68 -6.80
C PHE A 96 -23.72 -19.85 -6.90
N LEU A 97 -25.03 -19.58 -6.85
CA LEU A 97 -26.08 -20.60 -6.97
C LEU A 97 -26.11 -21.26 -8.35
N THR A 98 -25.79 -20.51 -9.40
CA THR A 98 -25.68 -21.08 -10.75
C THR A 98 -24.54 -22.11 -10.82
N ILE A 99 -23.41 -21.83 -10.15
CA ILE A 99 -22.26 -22.73 -10.10
C ILE A 99 -22.56 -23.95 -9.22
N THR A 100 -23.04 -23.73 -7.98
CA THR A 100 -23.29 -24.82 -7.03
C THR A 100 -24.42 -25.72 -7.48
N ASN A 101 -25.53 -25.16 -7.99
CA ASN A 101 -26.69 -25.98 -8.39
C ASN A 101 -26.40 -26.80 -9.65
N ARG A 102 -25.59 -26.26 -10.56
CA ARG A 102 -25.13 -27.00 -11.74
C ARG A 102 -24.18 -28.13 -11.36
N ALA A 103 -23.28 -27.90 -10.39
CA ALA A 103 -22.39 -28.93 -9.88
C ALA A 103 -23.14 -30.02 -9.09
N ALA A 104 -24.19 -29.65 -8.36
CA ALA A 104 -25.08 -30.57 -7.64
C ALA A 104 -26.10 -31.31 -8.53
N GLY A 105 -26.18 -30.99 -9.83
CA GLY A 105 -27.11 -31.65 -10.76
C GLY A 105 -28.60 -31.36 -10.52
N LEU A 106 -28.92 -30.20 -9.94
CA LEU A 106 -30.29 -29.86 -9.55
C LEU A 106 -31.18 -29.46 -10.72
N SER A 107 -32.48 -29.70 -10.58
CA SER A 107 -33.49 -29.30 -11.55
C SER A 107 -33.68 -27.77 -11.63
N ALA A 108 -34.28 -27.29 -12.72
CA ALA A 108 -34.56 -25.87 -12.92
C ALA A 108 -35.56 -25.32 -11.88
N GLU A 109 -36.51 -26.14 -11.43
CA GLU A 109 -37.48 -25.78 -10.39
C GLU A 109 -36.80 -25.55 -9.04
N GLN A 110 -35.93 -26.47 -8.62
CA GLN A 110 -35.13 -26.34 -7.38
C GLN A 110 -34.15 -25.16 -7.44
N HIS A 111 -33.63 -24.85 -8.63
CA HIS A 111 -32.81 -23.65 -8.80
C HIS A 111 -33.61 -22.36 -8.57
N GLN A 112 -34.86 -22.31 -9.05
CA GLN A 112 -35.74 -21.16 -8.87
C GLN A 112 -36.17 -20.99 -7.40
N GLU A 113 -36.46 -22.08 -6.70
CA GLU A 113 -36.77 -22.07 -5.27
C GLU A 113 -35.60 -21.50 -4.45
N ARG A 114 -34.38 -22.00 -4.69
CA ARG A 114 -33.16 -21.54 -4.01
C ARG A 114 -32.82 -20.09 -4.32
N LEU A 115 -33.10 -19.62 -5.54
CA LEU A 115 -32.99 -18.20 -5.87
C LEU A 115 -33.99 -17.34 -5.09
N THR A 116 -35.20 -17.85 -4.87
CA THR A 116 -36.24 -17.13 -4.12
C THR A 116 -35.87 -17.04 -2.64
N GLU A 117 -35.43 -18.14 -2.04
CA GLU A 117 -34.93 -18.19 -0.66
C GLU A 117 -33.71 -17.28 -0.45
N ALA A 118 -32.73 -17.34 -1.36
CA ALA A 118 -31.55 -16.48 -1.31
C ALA A 118 -31.91 -15.00 -1.45
N ARG A 119 -32.90 -14.66 -2.28
CA ARG A 119 -33.37 -13.28 -2.44
C ARG A 119 -33.98 -12.74 -1.15
N GLN A 120 -34.79 -13.54 -0.46
CA GLN A 120 -35.38 -13.17 0.84
C GLN A 120 -34.28 -12.98 1.91
N LEU A 121 -33.27 -13.85 1.93
CA LEU A 121 -32.15 -13.72 2.86
C LEU A 121 -31.31 -12.46 2.58
N VAL A 122 -31.00 -12.15 1.31
CA VAL A 122 -30.28 -10.92 0.93
C VAL A 122 -31.11 -9.66 1.22
N GLN A 123 -32.43 -9.70 1.04
CA GLN A 123 -33.33 -8.59 1.42
C GLN A 123 -33.33 -8.36 2.93
N SER A 124 -33.40 -9.42 3.74
CA SER A 124 -33.34 -9.34 5.21
C SER A 124 -32.01 -8.76 5.71
N LEU A 125 -30.90 -8.98 5.00
CA LEU A 125 -29.60 -8.37 5.27
C LEU A 125 -29.59 -6.86 4.99
N GLY A 126 -30.29 -6.43 3.93
CA GLY A 126 -30.43 -5.02 3.56
C GLY A 126 -31.37 -4.23 4.49
N GLU A 127 -32.49 -4.82 4.89
CA GLU A 127 -33.46 -4.20 5.81
C GLU A 127 -32.90 -4.05 7.23
N LYS A 128 -32.11 -5.03 7.70
CA LYS A 128 -31.41 -4.95 8.99
C LYS A 128 -30.22 -3.99 9.00
N ALA A 129 -29.58 -3.79 7.85
CA ALA A 129 -28.57 -2.74 7.68
C ALA A 129 -29.21 -1.33 7.74
N ARG A 130 -30.46 -1.17 7.30
CA ARG A 130 -31.24 0.07 7.40
C ARG A 130 -31.77 0.36 8.81
N THR A 131 -32.15 -0.66 9.59
CA THR A 131 -32.61 -0.50 10.99
C THR A 131 -31.50 -0.28 12.01
N ARG A 132 -30.22 -0.41 11.61
CA ARG A 132 -29.05 0.01 12.40
C ARG A 132 -28.47 1.36 11.96
N GLN A 133 -29.18 2.12 11.12
CA GLN A 133 -28.92 3.55 11.04
C GLN A 133 -29.52 4.20 12.31
N PRO A 134 -28.75 5.01 13.06
CA PRO A 134 -29.36 5.89 14.04
C PRO A 134 -30.40 6.75 13.31
N GLU A 135 -31.55 6.94 13.94
CA GLU A 135 -32.63 7.79 13.47
C GLU A 135 -32.08 9.02 12.77
N ALA A 136 -32.58 9.24 11.56
CA ALA A 136 -32.39 10.47 10.83
C ALA A 136 -32.67 11.64 11.77
N ARG A 137 -31.60 12.33 12.19
CA ARG A 137 -31.69 13.75 12.50
C ARG A 137 -31.98 14.47 11.20
N SER A 138 -33.26 14.45 10.83
CA SER A 138 -33.84 15.47 9.98
C SER A 138 -33.48 16.83 10.58
N GLY A 139 -32.71 17.62 9.81
CA GLY A 139 -32.49 19.04 10.09
C GLY A 139 -31.25 19.39 10.90
N ARG A 140 -30.06 19.12 10.36
CA ARG A 140 -28.81 19.88 10.58
C ARG A 140 -27.84 19.46 9.46
N GLY A 141 -27.86 20.16 8.34
CA GLY A 141 -26.77 21.07 8.01
C GLY A 141 -25.95 20.48 6.87
N SER A 142 -26.30 20.82 5.62
CA SER A 142 -25.51 20.45 4.43
C SER A 142 -24.03 20.87 4.55
N ALA A 143 -23.71 21.81 5.46
CA ALA A 143 -22.35 22.23 5.75
C ALA A 143 -21.45 21.18 6.45
N ASP A 144 -21.99 20.21 7.20
CA ASP A 144 -21.16 19.17 7.87
C ASP A 144 -20.72 18.09 6.85
N GLN A 145 -21.63 17.61 6.00
CA GLN A 145 -21.30 16.67 4.92
C GLN A 145 -20.32 17.28 3.88
N ASP A 146 -20.46 18.59 3.66
CA ASP A 146 -19.56 19.40 2.81
C ASP A 146 -18.12 19.44 3.32
N GLY A 147 -17.92 19.43 4.64
CA GLY A 147 -16.61 19.40 5.30
C GLY A 147 -15.99 17.99 5.32
N ASP A 148 -16.82 16.98 5.55
CA ASP A 148 -16.40 15.58 5.69
C ASP A 148 -15.79 15.02 4.39
N THR A 149 -16.36 15.35 3.23
CA THR A 149 -15.85 14.87 1.92
C THR A 149 -14.45 15.43 1.60
N VAL A 150 -14.21 16.71 1.92
CA VAL A 150 -12.88 17.33 1.75
C VAL A 150 -11.88 16.80 2.77
N ALA A 151 -12.32 16.51 4.00
CA ALA A 151 -11.48 15.88 5.02
C ALA A 151 -11.03 14.47 4.58
N ALA A 152 -11.95 13.67 4.01
CA ALA A 152 -11.65 12.36 3.45
C ALA A 152 -10.64 12.43 2.29
N LEU A 153 -10.81 13.38 1.36
CA LEU A 153 -9.87 13.60 0.25
C LEU A 153 -8.47 14.01 0.73
N ARG A 154 -8.38 14.86 1.77
CA ARG A 154 -7.09 15.25 2.38
C ARG A 154 -6.39 14.05 3.00
N LEU A 155 -7.14 13.25 3.76
CA LEU A 155 -6.64 12.04 4.40
C LEU A 155 -6.11 11.03 3.38
N GLU A 156 -6.75 10.90 2.21
CA GLU A 156 -6.27 10.02 1.15
C GLU A 156 -4.94 10.50 0.55
N VAL A 157 -4.81 11.80 0.28
CA VAL A 157 -3.54 12.39 -0.18
C VAL A 157 -2.43 12.21 0.87
N ASP A 158 -2.74 12.41 2.14
CA ASP A 158 -1.80 12.18 3.25
C ASP A 158 -1.37 10.70 3.31
N LEU A 159 -2.31 9.78 3.07
CA LEU A 159 -2.05 8.34 3.05
C LEU A 159 -1.22 7.91 1.83
N GLU A 160 -1.48 8.47 0.65
CA GLU A 160 -0.66 8.23 -0.55
C GLU A 160 0.77 8.74 -0.34
N ARG A 161 0.91 9.96 0.20
CA ARG A 161 2.21 10.54 0.55
C ARG A 161 2.95 9.68 1.58
N ALA A 162 2.25 9.21 2.62
CA ALA A 162 2.84 8.34 3.63
C ALA A 162 3.34 7.03 3.01
N ARG A 163 2.56 6.39 2.11
CA ARG A 163 2.98 5.17 1.38
C ARG A 163 4.16 5.41 0.45
N HIS A 164 4.17 6.53 -0.25
CA HIS A 164 5.27 6.88 -1.14
C HIS A 164 6.56 7.13 -0.34
N THR A 165 6.44 7.84 0.79
CA THR A 165 7.55 8.09 1.71
C THR A 165 8.08 6.79 2.33
N GLU A 166 7.20 5.89 2.77
CA GLU A 166 7.56 4.55 3.24
C GLU A 166 8.32 3.76 2.17
N THR A 167 7.85 3.81 0.91
CA THR A 167 8.49 3.11 -0.21
C THR A 167 9.89 3.66 -0.48
N ARG A 168 10.06 4.99 -0.48
CA ARG A 168 11.37 5.63 -0.66
C ARG A 168 12.32 5.31 0.49
N LEU A 169 11.84 5.33 1.74
CA LEU A 169 12.64 4.94 2.92
C LEU A 169 13.10 3.49 2.84
N ARG A 170 12.25 2.58 2.37
CA ARG A 170 12.61 1.18 2.16
C ARG A 170 13.75 1.02 1.15
N TYR A 171 13.72 1.78 0.05
CA TYR A 171 14.81 1.77 -0.93
C TYR A 171 16.09 2.38 -0.36
N ALA A 172 16.01 3.54 0.27
CA ALA A 172 17.16 4.19 0.92
C ALA A 172 17.81 3.26 1.97
N LEU A 173 17.01 2.52 2.75
CA LEU A 173 17.51 1.54 3.72
C LEU A 173 18.27 0.40 3.04
N ARG A 174 17.70 -0.19 1.99
CA ARG A 174 18.35 -1.25 1.20
C ARG A 174 19.68 -0.76 0.62
N ASP A 175 19.68 0.45 0.09
CA ASP A 175 20.83 1.03 -0.59
C ASP A 175 21.95 1.38 0.43
N ALA A 176 21.60 1.86 1.63
CA ALA A 176 22.53 2.04 2.73
C ALA A 176 23.11 0.72 3.26
N GLN A 177 22.30 -0.34 3.37
CA GLN A 177 22.78 -1.68 3.74
C GLN A 177 23.75 -2.25 2.71
N PHE A 178 23.46 -2.03 1.41
CA PHE A 178 24.36 -2.43 0.33
C PHE A 178 25.69 -1.67 0.37
N LEU A 179 25.66 -0.35 0.58
CA LEU A 179 26.87 0.46 0.75
C LEU A 179 27.70 -0.01 1.95
N MET A 180 27.04 -0.30 3.08
CA MET A 180 27.69 -0.85 4.27
C MET A 180 28.43 -2.15 3.94
N ALA A 181 27.76 -3.12 3.29
CA ALA A 181 28.39 -4.37 2.88
C ALA A 181 29.61 -4.16 1.96
N THR A 182 29.51 -3.19 1.03
CA THR A 182 30.61 -2.81 0.13
C THR A 182 31.81 -2.25 0.90
N LEU A 183 31.57 -1.36 1.87
CA LEU A 183 32.62 -0.77 2.70
C LEU A 183 33.31 -1.83 3.57
N TRP A 184 32.57 -2.80 4.13
CA TRP A 184 33.16 -3.93 4.85
C TRP A 184 34.02 -4.83 3.96
N SER A 185 33.60 -5.05 2.70
CA SER A 185 34.40 -5.78 1.72
C SER A 185 35.71 -5.04 1.40
N ILE A 186 35.67 -3.72 1.22
CA ILE A 186 36.87 -2.88 1.05
C ILE A 186 37.80 -2.98 2.26
N ILE A 187 37.26 -2.89 3.48
CA ILE A 187 38.05 -3.03 4.72
C ILE A 187 38.73 -4.41 4.80
N SER A 188 38.03 -5.47 4.41
CA SER A 188 38.59 -6.83 4.37
C SER A 188 39.72 -6.93 3.34
N ALA A 189 39.51 -6.45 2.12
CA ALA A 189 40.54 -6.45 1.08
C ALA A 189 41.80 -5.67 1.50
N LEU A 190 41.63 -4.52 2.15
CA LEU A 190 42.76 -3.74 2.68
C LEU A 190 43.50 -4.47 3.81
N ARG A 191 42.78 -5.22 4.65
CA ARG A 191 43.41 -6.07 5.67
C ARG A 191 44.25 -7.17 5.02
N ASP A 192 43.75 -7.80 3.98
CA ASP A 192 44.46 -8.87 3.28
C ASP A 192 45.73 -8.35 2.58
N ILE A 193 45.66 -7.15 1.97
CA ILE A 193 46.82 -6.47 1.40
C ILE A 193 47.87 -6.17 2.47
N ILE A 194 47.46 -5.57 3.60
CA ILE A 194 48.38 -5.24 4.71
C ILE A 194 49.04 -6.52 5.24
N SER A 195 48.27 -7.58 5.51
CA SER A 195 48.83 -8.85 6.01
C SER A 195 49.75 -9.52 4.99
N SER A 196 49.45 -9.43 3.69
CA SER A 196 50.35 -9.90 2.63
C SER A 196 51.65 -9.10 2.61
N HIS A 197 51.59 -7.78 2.77
CA HIS A 197 52.77 -6.92 2.82
C HIS A 197 53.61 -7.17 4.07
N ASP A 198 52.99 -7.40 5.24
CA ASP A 198 53.69 -7.77 6.48
C ASP A 198 54.45 -9.10 6.31
N ALA A 199 53.84 -10.09 5.66
CA ALA A 199 54.48 -11.37 5.35
C ALA A 199 55.65 -11.22 4.36
N LEU A 200 55.49 -10.38 3.32
CA LEU A 200 56.57 -10.05 2.39
C LEU A 200 57.70 -9.30 3.07
N TYR A 201 57.38 -8.38 3.97
CA TYR A 201 58.37 -7.64 4.75
C TYR A 201 59.20 -8.60 5.63
N ALA A 202 58.54 -9.52 6.34
CA ALA A 202 59.22 -10.56 7.12
C ALA A 202 60.10 -11.47 6.24
N GLY A 203 59.62 -11.89 5.07
CA GLY A 203 60.39 -12.73 4.13
C GLY A 203 61.61 -12.03 3.53
N VAL A 204 61.52 -10.74 3.23
CA VAL A 204 62.62 -9.94 2.66
C VAL A 204 63.70 -9.62 3.71
N HIS A 205 63.33 -9.48 4.99
CA HIS A 205 64.29 -9.35 6.09
C HIS A 205 65.14 -10.61 6.33
N HIS A 206 64.71 -11.77 5.83
CA HIS A 206 65.45 -13.03 5.94
C HIS A 206 66.33 -13.37 4.71
N GLY A 207 66.43 -12.47 3.71
CA GLY A 207 67.25 -12.65 2.50
C GLY A 207 68.06 -11.41 2.11
N GLU A 208 68.77 -11.45 0.96
CA GLU A 208 69.40 -10.26 0.35
C GLU A 208 68.31 -9.27 -0.09
N ALA A 209 68.06 -8.26 0.73
CA ALA A 209 66.98 -7.31 0.53
C ALA A 209 67.33 -6.22 -0.50
N ASP A 210 66.48 -6.05 -1.53
CA ASP A 210 66.49 -4.86 -2.39
C ASP A 210 65.83 -3.69 -1.65
N PRO A 211 66.58 -2.64 -1.25
CA PRO A 211 66.06 -1.54 -0.45
C PRO A 211 64.95 -0.76 -1.17
N ARG A 212 64.92 -0.77 -2.51
CA ARG A 212 63.88 -0.09 -3.29
C ARG A 212 62.55 -0.83 -3.22
N LYS A 213 62.57 -2.16 -3.17
CA LYS A 213 61.36 -2.98 -3.01
C LYS A 213 60.78 -2.83 -1.60
N LEU A 214 61.63 -2.79 -0.58
CA LEU A 214 61.21 -2.55 0.80
C LEU A 214 60.53 -1.19 0.98
N ALA A 215 61.14 -0.11 0.44
CA ALA A 215 60.55 1.22 0.49
C ALA A 215 59.17 1.27 -0.19
N ARG A 216 59.04 0.62 -1.36
CA ARG A 216 57.75 0.53 -2.06
C ARG A 216 56.68 -0.21 -1.26
N ILE A 217 57.01 -1.35 -0.67
CA ILE A 217 56.07 -2.11 0.17
C ILE A 217 55.65 -1.27 1.38
N GLN A 218 56.58 -0.55 2.02
CA GLN A 218 56.26 0.35 3.13
C GLN A 218 55.31 1.47 2.70
N ASP A 219 55.55 2.12 1.56
CA ASP A 219 54.69 3.18 1.02
C ASP A 219 53.28 2.65 0.71
N GLU A 220 53.17 1.51 0.03
CA GLU A 220 51.88 0.89 -0.31
C GLU A 220 51.12 0.43 0.96
N THR A 221 51.82 -0.08 1.98
CA THR A 221 51.22 -0.42 3.28
C THR A 221 50.72 0.82 4.02
N GLN A 222 51.48 1.92 4.02
CA GLN A 222 51.05 3.17 4.63
C GLN A 222 49.80 3.72 3.94
N GLN A 223 49.74 3.66 2.61
CA GLN A 223 48.55 4.05 1.84
C GLN A 223 47.35 3.14 2.16
N ALA A 224 47.55 1.82 2.25
CA ALA A 224 46.50 0.88 2.61
C ALA A 224 45.94 1.14 4.02
N LEU A 225 46.80 1.49 5.00
CA LEU A 225 46.38 1.88 6.34
C LEU A 225 45.52 3.14 6.34
N VAL A 226 45.91 4.16 5.56
CA VAL A 226 45.13 5.40 5.41
C VAL A 226 43.76 5.10 4.78
N HIS A 227 43.72 4.32 3.69
CA HIS A 227 42.46 3.94 3.05
C HIS A 227 41.57 3.11 3.97
N LYS A 228 42.16 2.25 4.81
CA LYS A 228 41.42 1.43 5.77
C LYS A 228 40.78 2.31 6.84
N GLN A 229 41.50 3.29 7.36
CA GLN A 229 40.95 4.25 8.31
C GLN A 229 39.76 5.02 7.70
N VAL A 230 39.92 5.55 6.49
CA VAL A 230 38.84 6.26 5.79
C VAL A 230 37.63 5.34 5.54
N ALA A 231 37.86 4.09 5.13
CA ALA A 231 36.78 3.13 4.92
C ALA A 231 36.03 2.80 6.22
N HIS A 232 36.73 2.70 7.37
CA HIS A 232 36.10 2.56 8.68
C HIS A 232 35.23 3.77 9.04
N GLU A 233 35.72 4.99 8.86
CA GLU A 233 34.96 6.21 9.14
C GLU A 233 33.69 6.31 8.29
N GLU A 234 33.75 5.95 7.01
CA GLU A 234 32.58 5.91 6.12
C GLU A 234 31.62 4.77 6.49
N ALA A 235 32.13 3.62 6.93
CA ALA A 235 31.32 2.49 7.39
C ALA A 235 30.54 2.86 8.66
N ASP A 236 31.19 3.50 9.64
CA ASP A 236 30.56 3.95 10.87
C ASP A 236 29.46 4.99 10.60
N ARG A 237 29.73 5.94 9.68
CA ARG A 237 28.70 6.89 9.20
C ARG A 237 27.51 6.17 8.57
N THR A 238 27.77 5.19 7.70
CA THR A 238 26.73 4.40 7.05
C THR A 238 25.91 3.59 8.07
N VAL A 239 26.54 3.02 9.10
CA VAL A 239 25.87 2.31 10.20
C VAL A 239 24.95 3.26 10.98
N GLY A 240 25.43 4.45 11.31
CA GLY A 240 24.62 5.49 11.94
C GLY A 240 23.38 5.81 11.11
N ARG A 241 23.56 6.01 9.80
CA ARG A 241 22.46 6.27 8.87
C ARG A 241 21.47 5.12 8.77
N VAL A 242 21.92 3.87 8.70
CA VAL A 242 21.03 2.69 8.67
C VAL A 242 20.08 2.72 9.86
N ARG A 243 20.60 2.95 11.08
CA ARG A 243 19.76 3.04 12.30
C ARG A 243 18.76 4.19 12.23
N SER A 244 19.17 5.35 11.72
CA SER A 244 18.28 6.50 11.52
C SER A 244 17.17 6.19 10.50
N LEU A 245 17.53 5.59 9.37
CA LEU A 245 16.58 5.19 8.31
C LEU A 245 15.61 4.11 8.80
N GLU A 246 16.05 3.13 9.59
CA GLU A 246 15.18 2.14 10.23
C GLU A 246 14.14 2.81 11.13
N THR A 247 14.57 3.77 11.95
CA THR A 247 13.67 4.54 12.82
C THR A 247 12.65 5.33 12.01
N LEU A 248 13.09 6.04 10.96
CA LEU A 248 12.21 6.79 10.07
C LEU A 248 11.24 5.88 9.32
N TRP A 249 11.70 4.71 8.88
CA TRP A 249 10.87 3.74 8.18
C TRP A 249 9.79 3.16 9.10
N GLU A 250 10.12 2.81 10.34
CA GLU A 250 9.13 2.34 11.32
C GLU A 250 8.11 3.44 11.66
N GLN A 251 8.55 4.69 11.77
CA GLN A 251 7.66 5.84 11.93
C GLN A 251 6.70 5.97 10.72
N ALA A 252 7.25 5.95 9.49
CA ALA A 252 6.47 6.03 8.26
C ALA A 252 5.43 4.91 8.17
N ARG A 253 5.83 3.68 8.51
CA ARG A 253 4.97 2.50 8.50
C ARG A 253 3.84 2.61 9.53
N THR A 254 4.15 3.13 10.72
CA THR A 254 3.15 3.42 11.75
C THR A 254 2.15 4.48 11.27
N ASP A 255 2.63 5.52 10.60
CA ASP A 255 1.75 6.56 10.02
C ASP A 255 0.87 6.02 8.90
N VAL A 256 1.41 5.21 7.98
CA VAL A 256 0.60 4.52 6.97
C VAL A 256 -0.45 3.64 7.62
N HIS A 257 -0.08 2.87 8.65
CA HIS A 257 -1.03 2.02 9.35
C HIS A 257 -2.13 2.84 10.03
N ARG A 258 -1.77 3.88 10.78
CA ARG A 258 -2.70 4.80 11.45
C ARG A 258 -3.67 5.45 10.46
N LEU A 259 -3.17 5.98 9.35
CA LEU A 259 -3.99 6.61 8.31
C LEU A 259 -4.89 5.59 7.61
N SER A 260 -4.40 4.36 7.38
CA SER A 260 -5.17 3.30 6.71
C SER A 260 -6.33 2.73 7.53
N LEU A 261 -6.28 2.87 8.86
CA LEU A 261 -7.33 2.44 9.77
C LEU A 261 -8.40 3.52 10.00
N HIS A 262 -8.20 4.71 9.45
CA HIS A 262 -9.15 5.81 9.59
C HIS A 262 -10.44 5.49 8.81
N PRO A 263 -11.64 5.69 9.41
CA PRO A 263 -12.92 5.32 8.79
C PRO A 263 -13.13 5.96 7.40
N ASP A 264 -12.64 7.18 7.21
CA ASP A 264 -12.82 7.95 5.98
C ASP A 264 -11.84 7.56 4.84
N ALA A 265 -10.88 6.67 5.09
CA ALA A 265 -9.89 6.24 4.10
C ALA A 265 -10.42 5.19 3.11
N HIS A 266 -11.66 4.70 3.29
CA HIS A 266 -12.22 3.58 2.53
C HIS A 266 -12.98 3.95 1.25
N ASP A 267 -13.45 5.20 1.13
CA ASP A 267 -14.49 5.54 0.15
C ASP A 267 -14.00 6.08 -1.18
N LEU A 268 -12.71 6.36 -1.31
CA LEU A 268 -12.14 6.95 -2.51
C LEU A 268 -11.01 6.06 -3.01
N LYS A 269 -11.06 5.74 -4.30
CA LYS A 269 -10.10 4.87 -4.98
C LYS A 269 -9.31 5.72 -5.95
N PHE A 270 -8.21 6.33 -5.50
CA PHE A 270 -7.21 6.80 -6.45
C PHE A 270 -6.42 5.64 -7.03
N SER A 271 -6.35 5.62 -8.36
CA SER A 271 -5.45 4.75 -9.09
C SER A 271 -4.03 5.26 -8.85
N ALA A 272 -3.31 4.60 -7.93
CA ALA A 272 -1.90 4.86 -7.69
C ALA A 272 -1.16 4.87 -9.03
N ALA A 273 -0.66 6.03 -9.44
CA ALA A 273 0.30 6.11 -10.52
C ALA A 273 1.51 5.28 -10.08
N SER A 274 1.77 4.19 -10.79
CA SER A 274 2.93 3.35 -10.53
C SER A 274 4.16 4.13 -10.98
N ASP A 275 4.76 4.87 -10.05
CA ASP A 275 6.02 5.54 -10.29
C ASP A 275 7.10 4.46 -10.42
N PRO A 276 7.88 4.43 -11.52
CA PRO A 276 8.96 3.47 -11.67
C PRO A 276 9.97 3.70 -10.55
N GLY A 277 10.13 2.70 -9.69
CA GLY A 277 11.12 2.74 -8.62
C GLY A 277 12.51 3.03 -9.18
N PRO A 278 13.38 3.75 -8.44
CA PRO A 278 14.72 4.04 -8.89
C PRO A 278 15.46 2.75 -9.25
N PRO A 279 16.30 2.76 -10.31
CA PRO A 279 17.01 1.58 -10.74
C PRO A 279 17.85 1.00 -9.59
N PRO A 280 17.94 -0.34 -9.47
CA PRO A 280 18.75 -0.96 -8.44
C PRO A 280 20.21 -0.51 -8.57
N LEU A 281 20.86 -0.24 -7.43
CA LEU A 281 22.29 0.00 -7.38
C LEU A 281 23.04 -1.22 -7.91
N VAL A 282 23.70 -1.05 -9.05
CA VAL A 282 24.66 -2.02 -9.58
C VAL A 282 26.05 -1.47 -9.31
N VAL A 283 26.67 -1.91 -8.22
CA VAL A 283 28.13 -1.79 -8.09
C VAL A 283 28.75 -3.03 -8.75
N PRO A 284 29.72 -2.87 -9.67
CA PRO A 284 30.35 -4.00 -10.33
C PRO A 284 30.95 -4.98 -9.32
N GLN A 285 30.46 -6.22 -9.30
CA GLN A 285 30.97 -7.30 -8.44
C GLN A 285 32.38 -7.75 -8.84
N ASP A 286 32.85 -7.36 -10.04
CA ASP A 286 34.09 -7.86 -10.65
C ASP A 286 35.38 -7.23 -10.11
N LEU A 287 35.32 -6.28 -9.17
CA LEU A 287 36.52 -5.65 -8.58
C LEU A 287 37.20 -6.46 -7.46
N LEU A 288 36.66 -7.62 -7.07
CA LEU A 288 37.05 -8.33 -5.84
C LEU A 288 37.91 -9.59 -6.05
N ALA A 289 38.31 -9.93 -7.28
CA ALA A 289 39.11 -11.13 -7.52
C ALA A 289 40.59 -10.94 -7.10
N GLN A 290 41.17 -9.75 -7.34
CA GLN A 290 42.48 -9.29 -6.83
C GLN A 290 42.52 -7.74 -6.86
N PRO A 291 42.03 -7.04 -5.83
CA PRO A 291 41.91 -5.60 -5.90
C PRO A 291 43.29 -4.94 -5.75
N ALA A 292 43.78 -4.27 -6.81
CA ALA A 292 44.94 -3.41 -6.68
C ALA A 292 44.59 -2.20 -5.80
N LEU A 293 45.56 -1.64 -5.08
CA LEU A 293 45.35 -0.53 -4.16
C LEU A 293 44.67 0.69 -4.83
N ASN A 294 44.99 0.93 -6.10
CA ASN A 294 44.37 1.98 -6.92
C ASN A 294 42.87 1.73 -7.18
N ASP A 295 42.48 0.48 -7.40
CA ASP A 295 41.09 0.10 -7.62
C ASP A 295 40.27 0.25 -6.33
N ILE A 296 40.88 -0.07 -5.19
CA ILE A 296 40.31 0.16 -3.86
C ILE A 296 40.12 1.65 -3.60
N ALA A 297 41.14 2.48 -3.91
CA ALA A 297 41.05 3.92 -3.74
C ALA A 297 39.91 4.52 -4.60
N ALA A 298 39.77 4.07 -5.85
CA ALA A 298 38.68 4.50 -6.73
C ALA A 298 37.30 4.03 -6.23
N ALA A 299 37.20 2.78 -5.75
CA ALA A 299 35.97 2.24 -5.17
C ALA A 299 35.57 3.00 -3.89
N LEU A 300 36.53 3.30 -3.01
CA LEU A 300 36.32 4.09 -1.80
C LEU A 300 35.90 5.53 -2.12
N GLY A 301 36.50 6.15 -3.14
CA GLY A 301 36.10 7.46 -3.64
C GLY A 301 34.63 7.48 -4.09
N ARG A 302 34.22 6.49 -4.90
CA ARG A 302 32.81 6.34 -5.33
C ARG A 302 31.88 6.08 -4.13
N ALA A 303 32.27 5.20 -3.22
CA ALA A 303 31.50 4.89 -2.02
C ALA A 303 31.26 6.14 -1.16
N ARG A 304 32.28 7.00 -1.02
CA ARG A 304 32.16 8.28 -0.30
C ARG A 304 31.19 9.25 -0.98
N THR A 305 31.30 9.42 -2.30
CA THR A 305 30.36 10.28 -3.06
C THR A 305 28.92 9.80 -2.91
N LEU A 306 28.70 8.50 -3.05
CA LEU A 306 27.38 7.89 -2.83
C LEU A 306 26.91 8.06 -1.38
N ASN A 307 27.81 7.89 -0.40
CA ASN A 307 27.46 8.08 1.00
C ASN A 307 26.95 9.49 1.27
N SER A 308 27.63 10.52 0.78
CA SER A 308 27.21 11.91 0.93
C SER A 308 25.90 12.23 0.19
N GLN A 309 25.69 11.68 -1.00
CA GLN A 309 24.41 11.85 -1.71
C GLN A 309 23.26 11.22 -0.93
N GLU A 310 23.45 10.01 -0.43
CA GLU A 310 22.44 9.29 0.34
C GLU A 310 22.19 9.89 1.76
N GLU A 311 23.11 10.69 2.29
CA GLU A 311 22.87 11.49 3.50
C GLU A 311 21.91 12.65 3.23
N LEU A 312 22.02 13.28 2.05
CA LEU A 312 21.09 14.33 1.62
C LEU A 312 19.69 13.77 1.37
N THR A 313 19.58 12.61 0.70
CA THR A 313 18.29 11.94 0.49
C THR A 313 17.64 11.55 1.81
N ALA A 314 18.41 11.05 2.78
CA ALA A 314 17.90 10.72 4.12
C ALA A 314 17.35 11.96 4.85
N ALA A 315 18.07 13.10 4.79
CA ALA A 315 17.61 14.35 5.39
C ALA A 315 16.33 14.91 4.71
N GLU A 316 16.19 14.73 3.40
CA GLU A 316 14.97 15.07 2.67
C GLU A 316 13.78 14.19 3.09
N LEU A 317 14.00 12.89 3.26
CA LEU A 317 12.98 11.94 3.71
C LEU A 317 12.54 12.22 5.15
N GLU A 318 13.48 12.59 6.04
CA GLU A 318 13.13 13.03 7.39
C GLU A 318 12.24 14.28 7.36
N ARG A 319 12.58 15.25 6.51
CA ARG A 319 11.75 16.46 6.33
C ARG A 319 10.37 16.11 5.77
N ALA A 320 10.28 15.12 4.87
CA ALA A 320 9.02 14.69 4.30
C ALA A 320 8.07 14.06 5.34
N LEU A 321 8.62 13.35 6.34
CA LEU A 321 7.89 12.75 7.47
C LEU A 321 7.40 13.76 8.51
N LYS A 322 8.03 14.94 8.58
CA LYS A 322 7.62 16.03 9.46
C LYS A 322 7.04 17.18 8.61
N PRO A 323 5.83 17.07 8.04
CA PRO A 323 5.23 18.18 7.32
C PRO A 323 4.93 19.33 8.28
N VAL A 324 5.85 20.29 8.35
CA VAL A 324 5.66 21.55 9.07
C VAL A 324 5.02 22.54 8.11
N GLY A 325 3.70 22.60 8.09
CA GLY A 325 2.98 23.67 7.40
C GLY A 325 1.65 23.27 6.77
N PRO A 326 0.92 24.27 6.22
CA PRO A 326 -0.30 24.02 5.46
C PRO A 326 -0.02 23.19 4.19
N LEU A 327 -1.06 22.48 3.70
CA LEU A 327 -1.04 21.71 2.44
C LEU A 327 -0.31 22.47 1.32
N GLN A 328 0.61 21.80 0.62
CA GLN A 328 1.37 22.41 -0.45
C GLN A 328 0.49 22.62 -1.69
N GLY A 329 0.96 23.45 -2.64
CA GLY A 329 0.21 23.77 -3.86
C GLY A 329 -0.14 22.53 -4.69
N GLU A 330 0.77 21.57 -4.76
CA GLU A 330 0.59 20.28 -5.45
C GLU A 330 -0.48 19.43 -4.75
N ASP A 331 -0.46 19.35 -3.42
CA ASP A 331 -1.47 18.63 -2.62
C ASP A 331 -2.87 19.22 -2.84
N LYS A 332 -2.98 20.56 -2.87
CA LYS A 332 -4.24 21.24 -3.16
C LYS A 332 -4.76 20.91 -4.56
N MET A 333 -3.87 20.81 -5.55
CA MET A 333 -4.24 20.45 -6.92
C MET A 333 -4.65 18.97 -7.02
N ALA A 334 -3.92 18.07 -6.35
CA ALA A 334 -4.27 16.65 -6.29
C ALA A 334 -5.66 16.45 -5.68
N ILE A 335 -5.96 17.13 -4.57
CA ILE A 335 -7.30 17.11 -3.92
C ILE A 335 -8.36 17.69 -4.84
N LEU A 336 -8.06 18.76 -5.59
CA LEU A 336 -8.99 19.37 -6.54
C LEU A 336 -9.31 18.42 -7.70
N VAL A 337 -8.29 17.85 -8.34
CA VAL A 337 -8.45 16.83 -9.39
C VAL A 337 -9.22 15.65 -8.83
N ALA A 338 -8.94 15.27 -7.58
CA ALA A 338 -9.61 14.15 -6.95
C ALA A 338 -11.10 14.41 -6.73
N ALA A 339 -11.44 15.60 -6.23
CA ALA A 339 -12.81 16.05 -6.06
C ALA A 339 -13.59 16.00 -7.40
N THR A 340 -12.98 16.36 -8.53
CA THR A 340 -13.65 16.32 -9.85
C THR A 340 -13.99 14.91 -10.34
N ARG A 341 -13.29 13.87 -9.83
CA ARG A 341 -13.45 12.47 -10.23
C ARG A 341 -14.40 11.68 -9.32
N LEU A 342 -14.97 12.33 -8.29
CA LEU A 342 -15.92 11.69 -7.38
C LEU A 342 -17.14 11.13 -8.13
N PRO A 343 -17.52 9.85 -7.93
CA PRO A 343 -18.59 9.21 -8.69
C PRO A 343 -19.98 9.81 -8.40
N ASP A 344 -20.18 10.33 -7.18
CA ASP A 344 -21.42 10.98 -6.76
C ASP A 344 -21.40 12.48 -7.12
N GLY A 345 -22.41 12.92 -7.87
CA GLY A 345 -22.53 14.30 -8.35
C GLY A 345 -22.76 15.32 -7.24
N ASP A 346 -23.47 14.94 -6.18
CA ASP A 346 -23.75 15.84 -5.06
C ASP A 346 -22.50 16.02 -4.19
N ASN A 347 -21.77 14.93 -3.88
CA ASN A 347 -20.49 14.99 -3.17
C ASN A 347 -19.42 15.71 -4.00
N ARG A 348 -19.43 15.56 -5.32
CA ARG A 348 -18.56 16.30 -6.24
C ARG A 348 -18.79 17.81 -6.15
N LEU A 349 -20.05 18.26 -6.31
CA LEU A 349 -20.41 19.68 -6.23
C LEU A 349 -20.16 20.25 -4.83
N SER A 350 -20.47 19.49 -3.81
CA SER A 350 -20.22 19.80 -2.40
C SER A 350 -18.73 20.02 -2.12
N ALA A 351 -17.88 19.04 -2.45
CA ALA A 351 -16.44 19.12 -2.27
C ALA A 351 -15.86 20.35 -3.02
N LEU A 352 -16.22 20.55 -4.29
CA LEU A 352 -15.74 21.70 -5.07
C LEU A 352 -16.15 23.06 -4.46
N ARG A 353 -17.35 23.18 -3.89
CA ARG A 353 -17.79 24.40 -3.18
C ARG A 353 -17.01 24.64 -1.89
N THR A 354 -16.78 23.60 -1.11
CA THR A 354 -15.99 23.67 0.13
C THR A 354 -14.54 24.05 -0.16
N LEU A 355 -13.94 23.45 -1.20
CA LEU A 355 -12.59 23.79 -1.66
C LEU A 355 -12.48 25.25 -2.11
N ARG A 356 -13.49 25.75 -2.83
CA ARG A 356 -13.54 27.15 -3.29
C ARG A 356 -13.66 28.17 -2.15
N ARG A 357 -14.34 27.82 -1.05
CA ARG A 357 -14.55 28.71 0.11
C ARG A 357 -13.39 28.69 1.10
N GLY A 358 -12.71 27.55 1.25
CA GLY A 358 -11.77 27.31 2.34
C GLY A 358 -10.28 27.47 2.01
N TRP A 359 -9.90 27.63 0.74
CA TRP A 359 -8.49 27.69 0.35
C TRP A 359 -8.09 28.97 -0.41
N PRO A 360 -6.94 29.59 -0.07
CA PRO A 360 -6.37 30.64 -0.88
C PRO A 360 -5.98 30.06 -2.24
N LEU A 361 -6.58 30.61 -3.28
CA LEU A 361 -6.56 30.11 -4.64
C LEU A 361 -5.23 30.43 -5.32
N HIS A 362 -4.56 29.42 -5.88
CA HIS A 362 -3.50 29.62 -6.88
C HIS A 362 -4.16 29.86 -8.26
N ALA A 363 -3.48 30.55 -9.17
CA ALA A 363 -4.03 30.88 -10.50
C ALA A 363 -4.53 29.64 -11.26
N GLU A 364 -3.80 28.53 -11.17
CA GLU A 364 -4.16 27.26 -11.82
C GLU A 364 -5.38 26.59 -11.17
N THR A 365 -5.51 26.65 -9.83
CA THR A 365 -6.70 26.12 -9.15
C THR A 365 -7.95 26.96 -9.43
N GLN A 366 -7.81 28.27 -9.70
CA GLN A 366 -8.93 29.09 -10.18
C GLN A 366 -9.39 28.67 -11.58
N GLN A 367 -8.47 28.38 -12.48
CA GLN A 367 -8.79 28.04 -13.87
C GLN A 367 -9.58 26.72 -13.96
N VAL A 368 -9.16 25.72 -13.18
CA VAL A 368 -9.88 24.44 -13.07
C VAL A 368 -11.26 24.64 -12.44
N LEU A 369 -11.36 25.35 -11.31
CA LEU A 369 -12.66 25.60 -10.64
C LEU A 369 -13.63 26.42 -11.49
N SER A 370 -13.13 27.33 -12.34
CA SER A 370 -13.95 28.13 -13.26
C SER A 370 -14.49 27.31 -14.44
N SER A 371 -13.76 26.27 -14.87
CA SER A 371 -14.19 25.38 -15.95
C SER A 371 -15.33 24.43 -15.56
N PHE A 372 -15.56 24.23 -14.25
CA PHE A 372 -16.62 23.37 -13.70
C PHE A 372 -17.91 24.12 -13.36
N GLN A 373 -18.09 25.35 -13.86
CA GLN A 373 -19.31 26.13 -13.62
C GLN A 373 -20.51 25.36 -14.18
N PRO A 374 -21.47 24.90 -13.35
CA PRO A 374 -22.77 24.54 -13.87
C PRO A 374 -23.38 25.83 -14.43
N GLN A 375 -24.03 25.76 -15.59
CA GLN A 375 -24.94 26.80 -16.07
C GLN A 375 -26.02 27.03 -15.00
N ALA A 376 -25.72 27.87 -14.02
CA ALA A 376 -26.61 28.21 -12.91
C ALA A 376 -27.27 29.59 -13.11
N ASP A 377 -27.22 30.14 -14.33
CA ASP A 377 -27.87 31.39 -14.72
C ASP A 377 -28.91 31.18 -15.84
N ALA A 378 -29.56 30.02 -15.90
CA ALA A 378 -30.67 29.76 -16.83
C ALA A 378 -32.04 29.58 -16.14
N TRP A 379 -32.13 29.87 -14.84
CA TRP A 379 -33.40 29.87 -14.10
C TRP A 379 -33.47 31.09 -13.17
N TRP A 380 -33.59 32.26 -13.78
CA TRP A 380 -34.42 33.36 -13.28
C TRP A 380 -35.37 33.75 -14.40
#